data_AF-A0A139WUE6-F1
#
_entry.id   AF-A0A139WUE6-F1
#
_cell.length_a   1.000
_cell.length_b   1.000
_cell.length_c   1.000
_cell.angle_alpha   90.00
_cell.angle_beta   90.00
_cell.angle_gamma   90.00
#
_symmetry.space_group_name_H-M   'P 1'
#
loop_
_entity.id
_entity.type
_entity.pdbx_description
1 polymer ?
#
loop_
_entity_poly.entity_id
_entity_poly.type
_entity_poly.pdbx_seq_one_letter_code
_entity_poly.pdbx_strand_id
1 'polypeptide(L)'
;MSSSEQYRRQIMKDLAQGDVESLDDTSNSSGTEYENFDDFAQRTTADERRQLFGRSLHPDRIPTNQMEPELQKAISQIKPNERDDVARAFFKHLKQRGLEDRQLEQQLGLSTHHPGRMSADDVSKLASFAYHNHPDIFREVLAEQPGIMRFLSNPVVGAILGLAAAKWLGGRHR
;
A
#
# COMPACT_ATOMS: atom_id res chain seq x y z
N MET A 1 -11.31 6.05 55.30
CA MET A 1 -11.35 5.24 54.07
C MET A 1 -12.16 5.98 52.99
N SER A 2 -11.62 7.07 52.42
CA SER A 2 -12.34 7.98 51.49
C SER A 2 -11.70 8.10 50.10
N SER A 3 -10.62 7.36 49.81
CA SER A 3 -9.81 7.58 48.61
C SER A 3 -10.27 6.78 47.39
N SER A 4 -10.95 5.64 47.59
CA SER A 4 -11.37 4.75 46.50
C SER A 4 -12.63 5.23 45.76
N GLU A 5 -13.57 5.88 46.45
CA GLU A 5 -14.80 6.39 45.81
C GLU A 5 -14.55 7.63 44.94
N GLN A 6 -13.64 8.51 45.35
CA GLN A 6 -13.30 9.70 44.58
C GLN A 6 -12.61 9.33 43.26
N TYR A 7 -11.71 8.34 43.31
CA TYR A 7 -11.03 7.84 42.13
C TYR A 7 -12.00 7.21 41.12
N ARG A 8 -12.95 6.38 41.59
CA ARG A 8 -13.94 5.74 40.71
C ARG A 8 -14.90 6.74 40.06
N ARG A 9 -15.26 7.85 40.74
CA ARG A 9 -16.08 8.91 40.14
C ARG A 9 -15.33 9.72 39.09
N GLN A 10 -14.02 9.92 39.26
CA GLN A 10 -13.18 10.60 38.28
C GLN A 10 -13.14 9.80 36.95
N ILE A 11 -12.85 8.50 37.03
CA ILE A 11 -12.74 7.65 35.83
C ILE A 11 -14.08 7.50 35.10
N MET A 12 -15.20 7.41 35.83
CA MET A 12 -16.51 7.37 35.18
C MET A 12 -16.93 8.70 34.56
N LYS A 13 -16.43 9.82 35.07
CA LYS A 13 -16.67 11.14 34.48
C LYS A 13 -15.89 11.28 33.17
N ASP A 14 -14.63 10.85 33.15
CA ASP A 14 -13.79 10.88 31.93
C ASP A 14 -14.32 9.94 30.84
N LEU A 15 -14.84 8.76 31.21
CA LEU A 15 -15.41 7.81 30.24
C LEU A 15 -16.77 8.27 29.65
N ALA A 16 -17.56 9.04 30.41
CA ALA A 16 -18.86 9.54 29.98
C ALA A 16 -18.77 10.84 29.16
N GLN A 17 -17.64 11.54 29.21
CA GLN A 17 -17.46 12.81 28.52
C GLN A 17 -17.08 12.66 27.04
N GLY A 18 -16.86 11.42 26.56
CA GLY A 18 -16.69 11.16 25.13
C GLY A 18 -15.54 11.95 24.52
N ASP A 19 -14.48 12.18 25.29
CA ASP A 19 -13.22 12.70 24.78
C ASP A 19 -12.54 11.54 24.06
N VAL A 20 -12.94 11.33 22.81
CA VAL A 20 -12.05 10.74 21.83
C VAL A 20 -10.91 11.74 21.70
N GLU A 21 -9.86 11.53 22.49
CA GLU A 21 -8.53 12.05 22.23
C GLU A 21 -8.24 11.73 20.76
N SER A 22 -8.52 12.70 19.89
CA SER A 22 -8.01 12.71 18.54
C SER A 22 -6.52 12.57 18.72
N LEU A 23 -5.94 11.56 18.07
CA LEU A 23 -4.49 11.36 17.98
C LEU A 23 -3.87 12.59 17.28
N ASP A 24 -3.76 13.68 18.02
CA ASP A 24 -3.09 14.92 17.69
C ASP A 24 -1.90 15.06 18.64
N ASP A 25 -1.04 14.03 18.66
CA ASP A 25 0.29 14.16 19.27
C ASP A 25 1.25 13.07 18.76
N THR A 26 1.57 13.17 17.47
CA THR A 26 2.87 12.69 16.97
C THR A 26 3.59 13.75 16.14
N SER A 27 3.38 15.03 16.44
CA SER A 27 4.20 16.12 15.89
C SER A 27 5.45 16.33 16.75
N ASN A 28 6.35 15.32 16.86
CA ASN A 28 7.71 15.50 17.43
C ASN A 28 8.62 14.27 17.34
N SER A 29 8.73 13.62 16.17
CA SER A 29 9.74 12.56 15.97
C SER A 29 10.54 12.78 14.70
N SER A 30 11.86 12.91 14.86
CA SER A 30 12.86 13.04 13.79
C SER A 30 13.02 11.75 12.96
N GLY A 31 11.92 11.24 12.40
CA GLY A 31 11.89 10.31 11.27
C GLY A 31 11.31 11.06 10.08
N THR A 32 11.68 10.69 8.85
CA THR A 32 11.11 11.31 7.65
C THR A 32 9.59 11.04 7.62
N GLU A 33 8.81 11.95 8.18
CA GLU A 33 7.36 11.94 8.14
C GLU A 33 6.94 12.50 6.78
N TYR A 34 6.20 11.69 6.01
CA TYR A 34 5.71 12.09 4.71
C TYR A 34 4.28 12.58 4.88
N GLU A 35 4.03 13.83 4.46
CA GLU A 35 2.72 14.48 4.63
C GLU A 35 1.61 13.78 3.82
N ASN A 36 1.98 13.16 2.70
CA ASN A 36 1.10 12.36 1.85
C ASN A 36 1.91 11.50 0.88
N PHE A 37 1.23 10.68 0.06
CA PHE A 37 1.89 9.83 -0.92
C PHE A 37 2.64 10.61 -2.01
N ASP A 38 2.15 11.76 -2.46
CA ASP A 38 2.87 12.59 -3.44
C ASP A 38 4.21 13.06 -2.86
N ASP A 39 4.22 13.52 -1.61
CA ASP A 39 5.41 13.93 -0.89
C ASP A 39 6.40 12.76 -0.74
N PHE A 40 5.90 11.59 -0.36
CA PHE A 40 6.68 10.36 -0.34
C PHE A 40 7.28 10.00 -1.71
N ALA A 41 6.47 9.99 -2.77
CA ALA A 41 6.91 9.60 -4.11
C ALA A 41 7.93 10.59 -4.70
N GLN A 42 7.81 11.89 -4.37
CA GLN A 42 8.74 12.93 -4.79
C GLN A 42 10.06 12.89 -4.02
N ARG A 43 10.02 12.57 -2.73
CA ARG A 43 11.21 12.56 -1.86
C ARG A 43 11.98 11.23 -1.88
N THR A 44 11.36 10.15 -2.36
CA THR A 44 11.99 8.82 -2.40
C THR A 44 12.34 8.39 -3.82
N THR A 45 13.49 7.74 -3.94
CA THR A 45 13.94 7.10 -5.18
C THR A 45 13.19 5.77 -5.43
N ALA A 46 13.28 5.27 -6.67
CA ALA A 46 12.67 3.98 -7.02
C ALA A 46 13.23 2.81 -6.18
N ASP A 47 14.53 2.80 -5.85
CA ASP A 47 15.13 1.74 -5.04
C ASP A 47 14.71 1.80 -3.56
N GLU A 48 14.60 2.99 -2.98
CA GLU A 48 14.05 3.16 -1.62
C GLU A 48 12.61 2.66 -1.55
N ARG A 49 11.82 2.99 -2.56
CA ARG A 49 10.46 2.47 -2.74
C ARG A 49 10.44 0.95 -2.81
N ARG A 50 11.26 0.32 -3.65
CA ARG A 50 11.38 -1.16 -3.72
C ARG A 50 11.67 -1.80 -2.36
N GLN A 51 12.56 -1.19 -1.58
CA GLN A 51 12.93 -1.69 -0.26
C GLN A 51 11.81 -1.56 0.77
N LEU A 52 11.12 -0.41 0.78
CA LEU A 52 10.01 -0.14 1.68
C LEU A 52 8.82 -1.04 1.38
N PHE A 53 8.39 -1.09 0.11
CA PHE A 53 7.24 -1.92 -0.30
C PHE A 53 7.50 -3.39 -0.10
N GLY A 54 8.75 -3.81 -0.24
CA GLY A 54 9.12 -5.20 0.00
C GLY A 54 8.84 -5.77 1.34
N ARG A 55 8.87 -4.90 2.33
CA ARG A 55 8.67 -5.29 3.71
C ARG A 55 7.22 -5.10 4.14
N SER A 56 6.53 -4.12 3.55
CA SER A 56 5.21 -3.70 3.99
C SER A 56 4.06 -4.34 3.20
N LEU A 57 4.23 -4.53 1.89
CA LEU A 57 3.24 -5.12 0.98
C LEU A 57 3.52 -6.62 0.73
N HIS A 58 4.00 -7.33 1.75
CA HIS A 58 4.18 -8.78 1.63
C HIS A 58 2.83 -9.49 1.84
N PRO A 59 2.52 -10.56 1.09
CA PRO A 59 1.32 -11.37 1.31
C PRO A 59 1.15 -11.89 2.74
N ASP A 60 2.25 -12.07 3.49
CA ASP A 60 2.22 -12.43 4.92
C ASP A 60 1.66 -11.33 5.83
N ARG A 61 1.73 -10.06 5.41
CA ARG A 61 1.23 -8.92 6.18
C ARG A 61 -0.16 -8.49 5.73
N ILE A 62 -0.40 -8.52 4.42
CA ILE A 62 -1.70 -8.18 3.85
C ILE A 62 -2.18 -9.40 3.05
N PRO A 63 -3.17 -10.14 3.55
CA PRO A 63 -3.68 -11.31 2.84
C PRO A 63 -4.26 -10.88 1.49
N THR A 64 -4.10 -11.72 0.46
CA THR A 64 -4.55 -11.42 -0.92
C THR A 64 -6.01 -10.98 -0.97
N ASN A 65 -6.89 -11.57 -0.15
CA ASN A 65 -8.32 -11.23 -0.11
C ASN A 65 -8.61 -9.78 0.35
N GLN A 66 -7.68 -9.14 1.07
CA GLN A 66 -7.76 -7.75 1.48
C GLN A 66 -7.09 -6.83 0.46
N MET A 67 -6.06 -7.31 -0.22
CA MET A 67 -5.32 -6.51 -1.20
C MET A 67 -6.06 -6.41 -2.55
N GLU A 68 -6.69 -7.49 -3.01
CA GLU A 68 -7.44 -7.53 -4.28
C GLU A 68 -8.48 -6.41 -4.44
N PRO A 69 -9.42 -6.21 -3.51
CA PRO A 69 -10.43 -5.15 -3.64
C PRO A 69 -9.81 -3.76 -3.61
N GLU A 70 -8.71 -3.58 -2.86
CA GLU A 70 -7.97 -2.32 -2.80
C GLU A 70 -7.24 -2.03 -4.11
N LEU A 71 -6.62 -3.04 -4.72
CA LEU A 71 -6.01 -2.93 -6.04
C LEU A 71 -7.05 -2.59 -7.10
N GLN A 72 -8.20 -3.27 -7.07
CA GLN A 72 -9.28 -2.99 -8.00
C GLN A 72 -9.81 -1.56 -7.86
N LYS A 73 -9.99 -1.09 -6.63
CA LYS A 73 -10.39 0.29 -6.35
C LYS A 73 -9.32 1.29 -6.80
N ALA A 74 -8.05 1.01 -6.56
CA ALA A 74 -6.96 1.88 -6.98
C ALA A 74 -6.84 1.96 -8.51
N ILE A 75 -6.83 0.81 -9.18
CA ILE A 75 -6.68 0.68 -10.64
C ILE A 75 -7.90 1.21 -11.40
N SER A 76 -9.09 1.23 -10.78
CA SER A 76 -10.26 1.89 -11.38
C SER A 76 -10.22 3.41 -11.27
N GLN A 77 -9.43 3.98 -10.35
CA GLN A 77 -9.30 5.42 -10.14
C GLN A 77 -8.11 6.06 -10.86
N ILE A 78 -7.09 5.28 -11.24
CA ILE A 78 -5.98 5.78 -12.07
C ILE A 78 -6.45 6.14 -13.48
N LYS A 79 -5.75 7.09 -14.10
CA LYS A 79 -6.07 7.50 -15.47
C LYS A 79 -5.78 6.36 -16.46
N PRO A 80 -6.50 6.30 -17.60
CA PRO A 80 -6.28 5.25 -18.60
C PRO A 80 -4.83 5.12 -19.06
N ASN A 81 -4.13 6.24 -19.28
CA ASN A 81 -2.72 6.23 -19.68
C ASN A 81 -1.80 5.65 -18.59
N GLU A 82 -2.03 6.00 -17.32
CA GLU A 82 -1.26 5.45 -16.20
C GLU A 82 -1.53 3.95 -16.03
N ARG A 83 -2.78 3.53 -16.24
CA ARG A 83 -3.16 2.11 -16.27
C ARG A 83 -2.42 1.35 -17.37
N ASP A 84 -2.29 1.94 -18.55
CA ASP A 84 -1.57 1.34 -19.68
C ASP A 84 -0.08 1.17 -19.35
N ASP A 85 0.53 2.15 -18.67
CA ASP A 85 1.93 2.10 -18.23
C ASP A 85 2.15 1.02 -17.17
N VAL A 86 1.21 0.90 -16.22
CA VAL A 86 1.18 -0.17 -15.21
C VAL A 86 1.08 -1.55 -15.85
N ALA A 87 0.12 -1.74 -16.76
CA ALA A 87 -0.05 -3.01 -17.46
C ALA A 87 1.20 -3.38 -18.25
N ARG A 88 1.81 -2.40 -18.93
CA ARG A 88 3.06 -2.60 -19.67
C ARG A 88 4.21 -2.99 -18.76
N ALA A 89 4.33 -2.39 -17.59
CA ALA A 89 5.35 -2.74 -16.61
C ALA A 89 5.15 -4.17 -16.07
N PHE A 90 3.91 -4.55 -15.75
CA PHE A 90 3.60 -5.92 -15.33
C PHE A 90 3.99 -6.95 -16.40
N PHE A 91 3.54 -6.78 -17.65
CA PHE A 91 3.91 -7.71 -18.72
C PHE A 91 5.42 -7.76 -18.95
N LYS A 92 6.10 -6.59 -18.93
CA LYS A 92 7.56 -6.54 -19.08
C LYS A 92 8.27 -7.41 -18.04
N HIS A 93 7.92 -7.27 -16.77
CA HIS A 93 8.57 -8.00 -15.67
C HIS A 93 8.13 -9.47 -15.60
N LEU A 94 6.85 -9.77 -15.83
CA LEU A 94 6.36 -11.15 -15.90
C LEU A 94 7.03 -11.92 -17.06
N LYS A 95 7.22 -11.27 -18.20
CA LYS A 95 7.93 -11.86 -19.35
C LYS A 95 9.39 -12.16 -19.04
N GLN A 96 10.07 -11.32 -18.27
CA GLN A 96 11.44 -11.60 -17.81
C GLN A 96 11.54 -12.86 -16.93
N ARG A 97 10.43 -13.28 -16.31
CA ARG A 97 10.31 -14.53 -15.55
C ARG A 97 9.88 -15.72 -16.41
N GLY A 98 9.72 -15.55 -17.71
CA GLY A 98 9.29 -16.60 -18.64
C GLY A 98 7.77 -16.79 -18.73
N LEU A 99 6.98 -15.83 -18.23
CA LEU A 99 5.53 -15.83 -18.38
C LEU A 99 5.14 -15.06 -19.64
N GLU A 100 4.63 -15.78 -20.64
CA GLU A 100 4.24 -15.17 -21.90
C GLU A 100 2.88 -14.45 -21.81
N ASP A 101 2.78 -13.28 -22.46
CA ASP A 101 1.61 -12.41 -22.41
C ASP A 101 0.30 -13.14 -22.79
N ARG A 102 0.35 -14.02 -23.79
CA ARG A 102 -0.81 -14.84 -24.21
C ARG A 102 -1.21 -15.89 -23.19
N GLN A 103 -0.25 -16.47 -22.47
CA GLN A 103 -0.55 -17.45 -21.43
C GLN A 103 -1.22 -16.76 -20.25
N LEU A 104 -0.72 -15.58 -19.87
CA LEU A 104 -1.32 -14.74 -18.84
C LEU A 104 -2.74 -14.32 -19.21
N GLU A 105 -2.98 -13.94 -20.47
CA GLU A 105 -4.33 -13.63 -20.97
C GLU A 105 -5.31 -14.78 -20.73
N GLN A 106 -4.92 -16.00 -21.12
CA GLN A 106 -5.76 -17.18 -20.97
C GLN A 106 -5.94 -17.63 -19.51
N GLN A 107 -4.85 -17.61 -18.73
CA GLN A 107 -4.85 -18.07 -17.34
C GLN A 107 -5.65 -17.15 -16.42
N LEU A 108 -5.56 -15.84 -16.65
CA LEU A 108 -6.23 -14.83 -15.83
C LEU A 108 -7.59 -14.42 -16.38
N GLY A 109 -7.97 -14.93 -17.56
CA GLY A 109 -9.20 -14.53 -18.25
C GLY A 109 -9.19 -13.02 -18.54
N LEU A 110 -8.07 -12.51 -19.05
CA LEU A 110 -7.96 -11.12 -19.47
C LEU A 110 -8.69 -10.95 -20.79
N SER A 111 -9.36 -9.82 -20.95
CA SER A 111 -10.04 -9.45 -22.20
C SER A 111 -9.04 -9.21 -23.34
N THR A 112 -7.80 -8.82 -22.99
CA THR A 112 -6.69 -8.63 -23.93
C THR A 112 -5.35 -8.58 -23.19
N HIS A 113 -4.28 -9.02 -23.86
CA HIS A 113 -2.89 -8.82 -23.45
C HIS A 113 -2.27 -7.49 -23.93
N HIS A 114 -3.02 -6.65 -24.66
CA HIS A 114 -2.51 -5.36 -25.14
C HIS A 114 -2.69 -4.27 -24.09
N PRO A 115 -1.61 -3.72 -23.49
CA PRO A 115 -1.71 -2.77 -22.37
C PRO A 115 -2.67 -1.61 -22.63
N GLY A 116 -2.60 -0.98 -23.81
CA GLY A 116 -3.45 0.16 -24.21
C GLY A 116 -4.91 -0.14 -24.48
N ARG A 117 -5.35 -1.39 -24.31
CA ARG A 117 -6.76 -1.82 -24.46
C ARG A 117 -7.28 -2.55 -23.23
N MET A 118 -6.46 -2.68 -22.18
CA MET A 118 -6.88 -3.36 -20.96
C MET A 118 -7.87 -2.51 -20.17
N SER A 119 -8.88 -3.19 -19.63
CA SER A 119 -9.80 -2.59 -18.67
C SER A 119 -9.15 -2.49 -17.28
N ALA A 120 -9.77 -1.74 -16.37
CA ALA A 120 -9.35 -1.72 -14.97
C ALA A 120 -9.40 -3.13 -14.34
N ASP A 121 -10.38 -3.95 -14.73
CA ASP A 121 -10.52 -5.33 -14.27
C ASP A 121 -9.35 -6.20 -14.71
N ASP A 122 -8.96 -6.12 -15.99
CA ASP A 122 -7.85 -6.90 -16.53
C ASP A 122 -6.52 -6.56 -15.83
N VAL A 123 -6.26 -5.26 -15.61
CA VAL A 123 -5.04 -4.81 -14.90
C VAL A 123 -5.09 -5.17 -13.42
N SER A 124 -6.27 -5.18 -12.80
CA SER A 124 -6.44 -5.64 -11.42
C SER A 124 -6.12 -7.13 -11.29
N LYS A 125 -6.61 -7.98 -12.21
CA LYS A 125 -6.27 -9.41 -12.26
C LYS A 125 -4.76 -9.64 -12.41
N LEU A 126 -4.09 -8.88 -13.28
CA LEU A 126 -2.62 -8.92 -13.40
C LEU A 126 -1.93 -8.53 -12.10
N ALA A 127 -2.35 -7.42 -11.49
CA ALA A 127 -1.76 -6.92 -10.25
C ALA A 127 -1.93 -7.93 -9.10
N SER A 128 -3.12 -8.51 -8.96
CA SER A 128 -3.44 -9.53 -7.96
C SER A 128 -2.69 -10.84 -8.20
N PHE A 129 -2.58 -11.27 -9.45
CA PHE A 129 -1.77 -12.43 -9.82
C PHE A 129 -0.29 -12.22 -9.46
N ALA A 130 0.27 -11.06 -9.81
CA ALA A 130 1.63 -10.70 -9.46
C ALA A 130 1.80 -10.61 -7.94
N TYR A 131 0.87 -9.98 -7.22
CA TYR A 131 0.91 -9.90 -5.76
C TYR A 131 0.98 -11.28 -5.10
N HIS A 132 0.18 -12.23 -5.60
CA HIS A 132 0.09 -13.57 -5.02
C HIS A 132 1.26 -14.49 -5.43
N ASN A 133 1.65 -14.49 -6.70
CA ASN A 133 2.60 -15.47 -7.26
C ASN A 133 4.03 -14.91 -7.39
N HIS A 134 4.15 -13.60 -7.61
CA HIS A 134 5.41 -12.91 -7.88
C HIS A 134 5.49 -11.57 -7.12
N PRO A 135 5.48 -11.60 -5.77
CA PRO A 135 5.45 -10.39 -4.96
C PRO A 135 6.63 -9.46 -5.25
N ASP A 136 7.76 -10.00 -5.71
CA ASP A 136 8.91 -9.26 -6.22
C ASP A 136 8.58 -8.38 -7.44
N ILE A 137 7.91 -8.94 -8.46
CA ILE A 137 7.48 -8.19 -9.65
C ILE A 137 6.48 -7.12 -9.28
N PHE A 138 5.53 -7.45 -8.42
CA PHE A 138 4.53 -6.50 -7.95
C PHE A 138 5.19 -5.27 -7.31
N ARG A 139 6.18 -5.47 -6.44
CA ARG A 139 6.95 -4.38 -5.83
C ARG A 139 7.73 -3.57 -6.85
N GLU A 140 8.30 -4.23 -7.85
CA GLU A 140 9.08 -3.56 -8.88
C GLU A 140 8.21 -2.67 -9.76
N VAL A 141 7.03 -3.14 -10.14
CA VAL A 141 6.05 -2.35 -10.88
C VAL A 141 5.54 -1.18 -10.06
N LEU A 142 5.24 -1.37 -8.76
CA LEU A 142 4.86 -0.27 -7.88
C LEU A 142 5.98 0.77 -7.76
N ALA A 143 7.23 0.33 -7.64
CA ALA A 143 8.36 1.25 -7.57
C ALA A 143 8.55 2.05 -8.85
N GLU A 144 8.32 1.45 -10.02
CA GLU A 144 8.39 2.12 -11.33
C GLU A 144 7.18 3.03 -11.59
N GLN A 145 5.98 2.60 -11.21
CA GLN A 145 4.71 3.25 -11.50
C GLN A 145 3.99 3.61 -10.18
N PRO A 146 4.35 4.74 -9.55
CA PRO A 146 3.75 5.15 -8.29
C PRO A 146 2.26 5.51 -8.41
N GLY A 147 1.72 5.65 -9.63
CA GLY A 147 0.33 6.04 -9.89
C GLY A 147 -0.71 5.16 -9.18
N ILE A 148 -0.51 3.84 -9.11
CA ILE A 148 -1.45 2.92 -8.41
C ILE A 148 -1.48 3.22 -6.90
N MET A 149 -0.33 3.55 -6.30
CA MET A 149 -0.22 3.68 -4.85
C MET A 149 -0.90 4.91 -4.29
N ARG A 150 -1.10 5.95 -5.11
CA ARG A 150 -1.89 7.12 -4.73
C ARG A 150 -3.35 6.76 -4.38
N PHE A 151 -3.85 5.65 -4.91
CA PHE A 151 -5.25 5.26 -4.81
C PHE A 151 -5.50 3.97 -4.00
N LEU A 152 -4.45 3.28 -3.55
CA LEU A 152 -4.60 2.28 -2.48
C LEU A 152 -5.06 3.01 -1.22
N SER A 153 -6.14 2.54 -0.57
CA SER A 153 -6.80 3.37 0.43
C SER A 153 -5.90 3.71 1.62
N ASN A 154 -6.21 4.88 2.18
CA ASN A 154 -5.49 5.59 3.23
C ASN A 154 -5.09 4.78 4.50
N PRO A 155 -5.72 3.66 4.90
CA PRO A 155 -5.19 2.82 5.99
C PRO A 155 -4.03 1.89 5.57
N VAL A 156 -3.99 1.39 4.34
CA VAL A 156 -2.86 0.54 3.87
C VAL A 156 -1.64 1.40 3.60
N VAL A 157 -1.82 2.55 2.95
CA VAL A 157 -0.76 3.56 2.77
C VAL A 157 -0.30 4.10 4.14
N GLY A 158 -1.22 4.38 5.06
CA GLY A 158 -0.90 4.75 6.44
C GLY A 158 -0.15 3.67 7.21
N ALA A 159 -0.48 2.38 7.01
CA ALA A 159 0.26 1.27 7.62
C ALA A 159 1.67 1.13 7.05
N ILE A 160 1.86 1.30 5.73
CA ILE A 160 3.18 1.25 5.09
C ILE A 160 4.04 2.45 5.53
N LEU A 161 3.48 3.66 5.58
CA LEU A 161 4.15 4.86 6.06
C LEU A 161 4.46 4.78 7.56
N GLY A 162 3.51 4.30 8.38
CA GLY A 162 3.69 4.11 9.82
C GLY A 162 4.75 3.05 10.15
N LEU A 163 4.84 1.96 9.38
CA LEU A 163 5.89 0.96 9.52
C LEU A 163 7.27 1.47 9.06
N ALA A 164 7.32 2.34 8.04
CA ALA A 164 8.55 3.00 7.61
C ALA A 164 9.08 3.95 8.69
N ALA A 165 8.20 4.76 9.30
CA ALA A 165 8.55 5.64 10.42
C ALA A 165 9.03 4.85 11.66
N ALA A 166 8.34 3.77 12.02
CA ALA A 166 8.69 2.95 13.19
C ALA A 166 10.10 2.32 13.08
N LYS A 167 10.56 1.98 11.88
CA LYS A 167 11.89 1.38 11.67
C LYS A 167 13.04 2.39 11.87
N TRP A 168 12.81 3.69 11.67
CA TRP A 168 13.84 4.72 11.91
C TRP A 168 13.91 5.14 13.38
N LEU A 169 12.79 5.00 14.12
CA LEU A 169 12.73 5.13 15.58
C LEU A 169 13.42 3.96 16.33
N GLY A 170 13.34 2.73 15.82
CA GLY A 170 13.92 1.56 16.47
C GLY A 170 15.46 1.41 16.38
N GLY A 171 16.13 2.26 15.60
CA GLY A 171 17.59 2.21 15.38
C GLY A 171 18.41 3.05 16.37
N ARG A 172 17.77 3.81 17.26
CA ARG A 172 18.44 4.80 18.12
C ARG A 172 18.50 4.44 19.61
N HIS A 173 18.40 3.15 19.93
CA HIS A 173 18.77 2.63 21.25
C HIS A 173 19.89 1.59 21.12
N ARG A 174 21.12 2.10 21.01
CA ARG A 174 22.30 1.60 21.71
C ARG A 174 23.24 2.76 22.00
#